data_AF-A0A953R9R4-F1
#
_entry.id   AF-A0A953R9R4-F1
#
_cell.length_a   1.000
_cell.length_b   1.000
_cell.length_c   1.000
_cell.angle_alpha   90.00
_cell.angle_beta   90.00
_cell.angle_gamma   90.00
#
_symmetry.space_group_name_H-M   'P 1'
#
loop_
_entity.id
_entity.type
_entity.pdbx_description
1 polymer ?
#
loop_
_entity_poly.entity_id
_entity_poly.type
_entity_poly.pdbx_seq_one_letter_code
_entity_poly.pdbx_strand_id
1 'polypeptide(L)'
;MEDIDIQAIVRQAIQEFTSAQQARSEPAYKAELQEERKRREQLERRLNELAEENKRSRQIAAEAERSSAVRAELQRLGVAKIDLAYKAVQDGVARTEDGRLVARGEGGEIPLKEYLTGFVNENPEFLPARIAGGTGMTANLKAPVAAKQTVSIEQIRPGMCAEEMQRVREEIVRVASETLRGM
;
A
#
# COMPACT_ATOMS: atom_id res chain seq x y z
N MET A 1 92.02 -33.32 3.86
CA MET A 1 91.31 -32.13 4.39
C MET A 1 89.99 -32.09 3.66
N GLU A 2 88.89 -32.27 4.37
CA GLU A 2 87.56 -32.08 3.79
C GLU A 2 87.44 -30.59 3.42
N ASP A 3 87.36 -30.30 2.13
CA ASP A 3 87.07 -28.95 1.66
C ASP A 3 85.63 -28.63 2.06
N ILE A 4 85.49 -27.73 3.03
CA ILE A 4 84.22 -27.24 3.50
C ILE A 4 83.51 -26.57 2.31
N ASP A 5 82.37 -27.12 1.88
CA ASP A 5 81.60 -26.57 0.76
C ASP A 5 80.86 -25.29 1.20
N ILE A 6 81.55 -24.17 1.03
CA ILE A 6 81.06 -22.83 1.38
C ILE A 6 79.79 -22.49 0.58
N GLN A 7 79.64 -22.97 -0.66
CA GLN A 7 78.43 -22.72 -1.45
C GLN A 7 77.22 -23.43 -0.87
N ALA A 8 77.38 -24.68 -0.41
CA ALA A 8 76.32 -25.42 0.26
C ALA A 8 75.88 -24.73 1.56
N ILE A 9 76.83 -24.25 2.36
CA ILE A 9 76.55 -23.52 3.61
C ILE A 9 75.81 -22.21 3.34
N VAL A 10 76.24 -21.43 2.34
CA VAL A 10 75.57 -20.17 1.99
C VAL A 10 74.16 -20.41 1.44
N ARG A 11 73.94 -21.43 0.61
CA ARG A 11 72.59 -21.81 0.17
C ARG A 11 71.71 -22.21 1.34
N GLN A 12 72.21 -23.05 2.24
CA GLN A 12 71.49 -23.50 3.43
C GLN A 12 71.06 -22.30 4.28
N ALA A 13 71.98 -21.36 4.54
CA ALA A 13 71.71 -20.15 5.31
C ALA A 13 70.66 -19.24 4.64
N ILE A 14 70.71 -19.06 3.33
CA ILE A 14 69.70 -18.29 2.58
C ILE A 14 68.33 -18.99 2.64
N GLN A 15 68.29 -20.31 2.48
CA GLN A 15 67.05 -21.09 2.53
C GLN A 15 66.40 -21.03 3.91
N GLU A 16 67.19 -21.18 4.98
CA GLU A 16 66.72 -21.05 6.36
C GLU A 16 66.23 -19.63 6.66
N PHE A 17 66.96 -18.60 6.23
CA PHE A 17 66.53 -17.21 6.40
C PHE A 17 65.20 -16.94 5.68
N THR A 18 65.07 -17.39 4.43
CA THR A 18 63.84 -17.19 3.64
C THR A 18 62.66 -17.93 4.25
N SER A 19 62.88 -19.17 4.71
CA SER A 19 61.87 -19.98 5.39
C SER A 19 61.45 -19.37 6.73
N ALA A 20 62.39 -18.83 7.51
CA ALA A 20 62.11 -18.14 8.76
C ALA A 20 61.34 -16.82 8.54
N GLN A 21 61.66 -16.08 7.48
CA GLN A 21 60.92 -14.86 7.10
C GLN A 21 59.50 -15.17 6.62
N GLN A 22 59.33 -16.23 5.82
CA GLN A 22 58.01 -16.70 5.41
C GLN A 22 57.19 -17.19 6.61
N ALA A 23 57.76 -18.01 7.49
CA ALA A 23 57.06 -18.49 8.69
C ALA A 23 56.60 -17.36 9.63
N ARG A 24 57.32 -16.22 9.64
CA ARG A 24 56.91 -15.02 10.39
C ARG A 24 55.79 -14.22 9.73
N SER A 25 55.74 -14.18 8.40
CA SER A 25 54.78 -13.35 7.64
C SER A 25 53.52 -14.10 7.21
N GLU A 26 53.60 -15.43 7.03
CA GLU A 26 52.47 -16.28 6.65
C GLU A 26 51.25 -16.16 7.58
N PRO A 27 51.41 -16.08 8.93
CA PRO A 27 50.27 -15.91 9.83
C PRO A 27 49.53 -14.59 9.62
N ALA A 28 50.25 -13.50 9.30
CA ALA A 28 49.66 -12.19 9.03
C ALA A 28 48.85 -12.22 7.73
N TYR A 29 49.40 -12.78 6.65
CA TYR A 29 48.66 -12.95 5.39
C TYR A 29 47.43 -13.84 5.53
N LYS A 30 47.53 -14.92 6.32
CA LYS A 30 46.37 -15.79 6.62
C LYS A 30 45.30 -15.05 7.41
N ALA A 31 45.68 -14.19 8.36
CA ALA A 31 44.75 -13.38 9.13
C ALA A 31 44.05 -12.34 8.24
N GLU A 32 44.80 -11.61 7.41
CA GLU A 32 44.25 -10.64 6.44
C GLU A 32 43.26 -11.32 5.48
N LEU A 33 43.62 -12.49 4.94
CA LEU A 33 42.72 -13.24 4.06
C LEU A 33 41.44 -13.68 4.76
N GLN A 34 41.51 -14.06 6.04
CA GLN A 34 40.33 -14.41 6.83
C GLN A 34 39.45 -13.20 7.13
N GLU A 35 40.05 -12.05 7.46
CA GLU A 35 39.32 -10.80 7.65
C GLU A 35 38.61 -10.37 6.37
N GLU A 36 39.28 -10.46 5.23
CA GLU A 36 38.68 -10.10 3.94
C GLU A 36 37.56 -11.06 3.55
N ARG A 37 37.70 -12.37 3.82
CA ARG A 37 36.61 -13.34 3.64
C ARG A 37 35.40 -13.01 4.53
N LYS A 38 35.63 -12.71 5.81
CA LYS A 38 34.56 -12.32 6.74
C LYS A 38 33.87 -11.04 6.30
N ARG A 39 34.64 -10.05 5.86
CA ARG A 39 34.11 -8.77 5.35
C ARG A 39 33.29 -8.97 4.09
N ARG A 40 33.79 -9.77 3.14
CA ARG A 40 33.07 -10.12 1.92
C ARG A 40 31.78 -10.86 2.22
N GLU A 41 31.82 -11.87 3.08
CA GLU A 41 30.64 -12.63 3.47
C GLU A 41 29.59 -11.72 4.15
N GLN A 42 30.02 -10.81 5.02
CA GLN A 42 29.12 -9.84 5.66
C GLN A 42 28.47 -8.91 4.63
N LEU A 43 29.24 -8.44 3.64
CA LEU A 43 28.71 -7.60 2.57
C LEU A 43 27.74 -8.38 1.68
N GLU A 44 28.06 -9.61 1.29
CA GLU A 44 27.16 -10.47 0.51
C GLU A 44 25.84 -10.72 1.25
N ARG A 45 25.89 -10.98 2.56
CA ARG A 45 24.69 -11.12 3.40
C ARG A 45 23.84 -9.84 3.40
N ARG A 46 24.46 -8.67 3.62
CA ARG A 46 23.75 -7.37 3.61
C ARG A 46 23.15 -7.04 2.25
N LEU A 47 23.87 -7.33 1.16
CA LEU A 47 23.37 -7.14 -0.20
C LEU A 47 22.17 -8.04 -0.49
N ASN A 48 22.23 -9.30 -0.07
CA ASN A 48 21.12 -10.22 -0.24
C ASN A 48 19.89 -9.79 0.57
N GLU A 49 20.10 -9.36 1.82
CA GLU A 49 19.03 -8.84 2.67
C GLU A 49 18.36 -7.60 2.03
N LEU A 50 19.17 -6.64 1.57
CA LEU A 50 18.67 -5.44 0.90
C LEU A 50 17.93 -5.78 -0.40
N ALA A 51 18.43 -6.74 -1.18
CA ALA A 51 17.78 -7.17 -2.41
C ALA A 51 16.40 -7.80 -2.13
N GLU A 52 16.31 -8.66 -1.11
CA GLU A 52 15.04 -9.28 -0.69
C GLU A 52 14.07 -8.27 -0.08
N GLU A 53 14.56 -7.29 0.68
CA GLU A 53 13.75 -6.17 1.16
C GLU A 53 13.24 -5.31 0.00
N ASN A 54 14.09 -5.00 -0.98
CA ASN A 54 13.69 -4.19 -2.14
C ASN A 54 12.64 -4.91 -2.98
N LYS A 55 12.79 -6.23 -3.21
CA LYS A 55 11.78 -7.06 -3.89
C LYS A 55 10.44 -7.03 -3.17
N ARG A 56 10.44 -7.27 -1.84
CA ARG A 56 9.22 -7.25 -1.02
C ARG A 56 8.55 -5.87 -1.04
N SER A 57 9.33 -4.81 -0.86
CA SER A 57 8.85 -3.43 -0.91
C SER A 57 8.21 -3.11 -2.26
N ARG A 58 8.85 -3.50 -3.37
CA ARG A 58 8.29 -3.32 -4.73
C ARG A 58 7.00 -4.09 -4.95
N GLN A 59 6.91 -5.33 -4.47
CA GLN A 59 5.69 -6.13 -4.59
C GLN A 59 4.53 -5.50 -3.83
N ILE A 60 4.75 -5.07 -2.59
CA ILE A 60 3.74 -4.39 -1.76
C ILE A 60 3.30 -3.08 -2.43
N ALA A 61 4.24 -2.29 -2.93
CA ALA A 61 3.93 -1.04 -3.63
C ALA A 61 3.11 -1.29 -4.90
N ALA A 62 3.47 -2.30 -5.70
CA ALA A 62 2.74 -2.66 -6.92
C ALA A 62 1.33 -3.17 -6.63
N GLU A 63 1.14 -3.95 -5.58
CA GLU A 63 -0.17 -4.43 -5.15
C GLU A 63 -1.05 -3.30 -4.58
N ALA A 64 -0.46 -2.39 -3.81
CA ALA A 64 -1.13 -1.19 -3.33
C ALA A 64 -1.58 -0.28 -4.48
N GLU A 65 -0.71 -0.07 -5.47
CA GLU A 65 -1.02 0.72 -6.67
C GLU A 65 -2.13 0.06 -7.50
N ARG A 66 -2.03 -1.25 -7.76
CA ARG A 66 -3.06 -2.01 -8.49
C ARG A 66 -4.41 -1.94 -7.77
N SER A 67 -4.43 -2.20 -6.46
CA SER A 67 -5.67 -2.19 -5.69
C SER A 67 -6.30 -0.79 -5.66
N SER A 68 -5.49 0.26 -5.50
CA SER A 68 -5.94 1.65 -5.57
C SER A 68 -6.55 1.99 -6.93
N ALA A 69 -5.87 1.63 -8.03
CA ALA A 69 -6.33 1.91 -9.38
C ALA A 69 -7.65 1.18 -9.70
N VAL A 70 -7.78 -0.09 -9.34
CA VAL A 70 -9.03 -0.85 -9.55
C VAL A 70 -10.18 -0.24 -8.75
N ARG A 71 -9.95 0.11 -7.47
CA ARG A 71 -10.97 0.75 -6.62
C ARG A 71 -11.40 2.11 -7.17
N ALA A 72 -10.45 2.91 -7.66
CA ALA A 72 -10.74 4.22 -8.25
C ALA A 72 -11.61 4.09 -9.51
N GLU A 73 -11.33 3.11 -10.38
CA GLU A 73 -12.17 2.85 -11.55
C GLU A 73 -13.56 2.32 -11.18
N LEU A 74 -13.68 1.40 -10.22
CA LEU A 74 -14.97 0.94 -9.70
C LEU A 74 -15.81 2.09 -9.11
N GLN A 75 -15.16 3.00 -8.37
CA GLN A 75 -15.81 4.20 -7.85
C GLN A 75 -16.29 5.11 -8.98
N ARG A 76 -15.49 5.28 -10.03
CA ARG A 76 -15.85 6.07 -11.22
C ARG A 76 -17.05 5.48 -11.97
N LEU A 77 -17.18 4.16 -11.98
CA LEU A 77 -18.34 3.44 -12.54
C LEU A 77 -19.59 3.53 -11.65
N GLY A 78 -19.49 4.13 -10.47
CA GLY A 78 -20.60 4.34 -9.56
C GLY A 78 -20.96 3.12 -8.73
N VAL A 79 -20.02 2.18 -8.52
CA VAL A 79 -20.22 1.01 -7.67
C VAL A 79 -20.42 1.43 -6.20
N ALA A 80 -21.51 0.98 -5.59
CA ALA A 80 -21.84 1.25 -4.20
C ALA A 80 -21.01 0.39 -3.22
N LYS A 81 -20.74 -0.88 -3.58
CA LYS A 81 -20.02 -1.86 -2.74
C LYS A 81 -18.62 -2.13 -3.30
N ILE A 82 -17.75 -1.12 -3.25
CA ILE A 82 -16.42 -1.15 -3.89
C ILE A 82 -15.57 -2.32 -3.39
N ASP A 83 -15.52 -2.58 -2.09
CA ASP A 83 -14.70 -3.68 -1.54
C ASP A 83 -15.15 -5.06 -2.00
N LEU A 84 -16.46 -5.27 -2.16
CA LEU A 84 -17.02 -6.54 -2.61
C LEU A 84 -16.75 -6.73 -4.11
N ALA A 85 -16.96 -5.68 -4.92
CA ALA A 85 -16.65 -5.70 -6.34
C ALA A 85 -15.13 -5.92 -6.57
N TYR A 86 -14.28 -5.23 -5.81
CA TYR A 86 -12.82 -5.42 -5.86
C TYR A 86 -12.43 -6.87 -5.63
N LYS A 87 -13.01 -7.52 -4.61
CA LYS A 87 -12.73 -8.95 -4.32
C LYS A 87 -13.13 -9.88 -5.47
N ALA A 88 -14.19 -9.56 -6.20
CA ALA A 88 -14.65 -10.36 -7.32
C ALA A 88 -13.75 -10.19 -8.57
N VAL A 89 -13.17 -9.00 -8.77
CA VAL A 89 -12.42 -8.69 -9.99
C VAL A 89 -10.90 -8.78 -9.82
N GLN A 90 -10.38 -8.72 -8.59
CA GLN A 90 -8.94 -8.60 -8.34
C GLN A 90 -8.17 -9.71 -9.05
N ASP A 91 -8.58 -10.97 -8.97
CA ASP A 91 -7.82 -12.11 -9.50
C ASP A 91 -7.68 -12.09 -11.02
N GLY A 92 -8.62 -11.44 -11.73
CA GLY A 92 -8.61 -11.29 -13.18
C GLY A 92 -7.70 -10.17 -13.69
N VAL A 93 -7.26 -9.25 -12.83
CA VAL A 93 -6.43 -8.09 -13.21
C VAL A 93 -4.94 -8.44 -13.10
N ALA A 94 -4.12 -8.05 -14.06
CA ALA A 94 -2.67 -8.20 -14.03
C ALA A 94 -1.99 -6.91 -14.50
N ARG A 95 -0.71 -6.75 -14.13
CA ARG A 95 0.14 -5.69 -14.64
C ARG A 95 0.96 -6.23 -15.80
N THR A 96 0.95 -5.54 -16.94
CA THR A 96 1.79 -5.86 -18.09
C THR A 96 3.24 -5.44 -17.86
N GLU A 97 4.15 -5.91 -18.70
CA GLU A 97 5.57 -5.50 -18.67
C GLU A 97 5.74 -3.99 -18.86
N ASP A 98 4.84 -3.36 -19.63
CA ASP A 98 4.76 -1.92 -19.84
C ASP A 98 4.18 -1.14 -18.64
N GLY A 99 3.83 -1.84 -17.56
CA GLY A 99 3.30 -1.24 -16.32
C GLY A 99 1.81 -0.90 -16.35
N ARG A 100 1.09 -1.20 -17.43
CA ARG A 100 -0.37 -0.97 -17.56
C ARG A 100 -1.16 -2.07 -16.85
N LEU A 101 -2.34 -1.72 -16.35
CA LEU A 101 -3.27 -2.70 -15.79
C LEU A 101 -4.21 -3.21 -16.87
N VAL A 102 -4.24 -4.53 -17.02
CA VAL A 102 -5.08 -5.25 -17.97
C VAL A 102 -5.81 -6.37 -17.24
N ALA A 103 -6.92 -6.84 -17.78
CA ALA A 103 -7.58 -8.05 -17.33
C ALA A 103 -7.28 -9.20 -18.29
N ARG A 104 -7.19 -10.42 -17.75
CA ARG A 104 -7.06 -11.64 -18.55
C ARG A 104 -8.45 -12.15 -18.92
N GLY A 105 -8.86 -11.93 -20.16
CA GLY A 105 -10.08 -12.49 -20.73
C GLY A 105 -9.81 -13.74 -21.57
N GLU A 106 -10.87 -14.41 -22.01
CA GLU A 106 -10.79 -15.60 -22.88
C GLU A 106 -10.13 -15.33 -24.24
N GLY A 107 -10.22 -14.08 -24.72
CA GLY A 107 -9.64 -13.63 -26.00
C GLY A 107 -8.30 -12.92 -25.89
N GLY A 108 -7.70 -12.82 -24.69
CA GLY A 108 -6.43 -12.12 -24.44
C GLY A 108 -6.53 -11.01 -23.40
N GLU A 109 -5.59 -10.06 -23.46
CA GLU A 109 -5.52 -8.93 -22.53
C GLU A 109 -6.54 -7.85 -22.89
N ILE A 110 -7.40 -7.51 -21.93
CA ILE A 110 -8.44 -6.49 -22.09
C ILE A 110 -8.05 -5.27 -21.22
N PRO A 111 -8.20 -4.02 -21.68
CA PRO A 111 -7.95 -2.85 -20.84
C PRO A 111 -8.79 -2.87 -19.56
N LEU A 112 -8.19 -2.47 -18.42
CA LEU A 112 -8.86 -2.49 -17.11
C LEU A 112 -10.24 -1.82 -17.11
N LYS A 113 -10.35 -0.66 -17.76
CA LYS A 113 -11.60 0.11 -17.84
C LYS A 113 -12.72 -0.66 -18.55
N GLU A 114 -12.38 -1.30 -19.67
CA GLU A 114 -13.34 -2.06 -20.46
C GLU A 114 -13.82 -3.29 -19.70
N TYR A 115 -12.90 -4.02 -19.08
CA TYR A 115 -13.18 -5.15 -18.22
C TYR A 115 -14.12 -4.78 -17.06
N LEU A 116 -13.81 -3.72 -16.31
CA LEU A 116 -14.64 -3.30 -15.18
C LEU A 116 -16.01 -2.77 -15.63
N THR A 117 -16.10 -2.14 -16.81
CA THR A 117 -17.37 -1.71 -17.39
C THR A 117 -18.25 -2.92 -17.73
N GLY A 118 -17.69 -3.96 -18.35
CA GLY A 118 -18.39 -5.22 -18.60
C GLY A 118 -18.88 -5.86 -17.30
N PHE A 119 -18.01 -5.98 -16.31
CA PHE A 119 -18.36 -6.51 -14.99
C PHE A 119 -19.52 -5.77 -14.33
N VAL A 120 -19.51 -4.43 -14.31
CA VAL A 120 -20.59 -3.64 -13.69
C VAL A 120 -21.91 -3.74 -14.45
N ASN A 121 -21.87 -3.88 -15.79
CA ASN A 121 -23.06 -4.07 -16.60
C ASN A 121 -23.70 -5.44 -16.41
N GLU A 122 -22.90 -6.48 -16.25
CA GLU A 122 -23.35 -7.84 -15.96
C GLU A 122 -23.87 -7.99 -14.53
N ASN A 123 -23.38 -7.15 -13.61
CA ASN A 123 -23.67 -7.22 -12.18
C ASN A 123 -24.24 -5.86 -11.67
N PRO A 124 -25.47 -5.48 -12.08
CA PRO A 124 -26.09 -4.22 -11.68
C PRO A 124 -26.37 -4.12 -10.18
N GLU A 125 -26.31 -5.22 -9.42
CA GLU A 125 -26.45 -5.23 -7.95
C GLU A 125 -25.34 -4.48 -7.22
N PHE A 126 -24.21 -4.24 -7.91
CA PHE A 126 -23.14 -3.39 -7.40
C PHE A 126 -23.45 -1.90 -7.54
N LEU A 127 -24.37 -1.53 -8.42
CA LEU A 127 -24.81 -0.14 -8.58
C LEU A 127 -25.83 0.23 -7.49
N PRO A 128 -25.90 1.51 -7.09
CA PRO A 128 -26.98 2.02 -6.26
C PRO A 128 -28.33 1.69 -6.89
N ALA A 129 -29.31 1.31 -6.06
CA ALA A 129 -30.67 1.08 -6.50
C ALA A 129 -31.18 2.32 -7.25
N ARG A 130 -31.29 2.22 -8.58
CA ARG A 130 -31.92 3.25 -9.38
C ARG A 130 -33.42 3.07 -9.22
N ILE A 131 -34.04 3.94 -8.43
CA ILE A 131 -35.49 4.00 -8.31
C ILE A 131 -35.99 4.47 -9.69
N ALA A 132 -36.37 3.54 -10.56
CA ALA A 132 -37.01 3.83 -11.82
C ALA A 132 -38.43 4.34 -11.51
N GLY A 133 -38.55 5.63 -11.20
CA GLY A 133 -39.82 6.20 -10.74
C GLY A 133 -39.65 7.62 -10.23
N GLY A 134 -39.49 8.57 -11.16
CA GLY A 134 -39.59 9.98 -10.86
C GLY A 134 -41.04 10.38 -10.62
N THR A 135 -41.45 10.41 -9.36
CA THR A 135 -42.33 11.46 -8.83
C THR A 135 -41.96 11.73 -7.37
N GLY A 136 -41.07 12.71 -7.19
CA GLY A 136 -41.10 13.65 -6.08
C GLY A 136 -40.96 13.12 -4.65
N MET A 137 -39.90 12.40 -4.29
CA MET A 137 -39.38 12.43 -2.91
C MET A 137 -37.86 12.27 -2.90
N THR A 138 -37.16 13.32 -2.49
CA THR A 138 -35.71 13.34 -2.33
C THR A 138 -35.26 12.51 -1.13
N ALA A 139 -34.25 11.68 -1.38
CA ALA A 139 -33.13 11.33 -0.49
C ALA A 139 -33.38 10.37 0.69
N ASN A 140 -33.20 9.07 0.42
CA ASN A 140 -32.63 8.13 1.39
C ASN A 140 -31.10 8.05 1.19
N LEU A 141 -30.43 9.20 1.31
CA LEU A 141 -29.01 9.23 1.63
C LEU A 141 -28.91 9.14 3.14
N LYS A 142 -28.09 8.22 3.63
CA LYS A 142 -27.58 8.19 5.01
C LYS A 142 -27.36 9.63 5.46
N ALA A 143 -28.18 10.12 6.39
CA ALA A 143 -28.07 11.48 6.86
C ALA A 143 -26.63 11.70 7.36
N PRO A 144 -25.84 12.61 6.76
CA PRO A 144 -24.93 13.34 7.62
C PRO A 144 -25.84 13.99 8.65
N VAL A 145 -25.42 14.00 9.91
CA VAL A 145 -26.01 14.90 10.90
C VAL A 145 -25.77 16.30 10.33
N ALA A 146 -26.70 16.77 9.50
CA ALA A 146 -26.83 18.16 9.17
C ALA A 146 -26.96 18.79 10.55
N ALA A 147 -25.98 19.61 10.91
CA ALA A 147 -26.10 20.54 12.00
C ALA A 147 -27.32 21.39 11.70
N LYS A 148 -28.49 20.88 12.08
CA LYS A 148 -29.76 21.58 12.04
C LYS A 148 -29.53 22.71 13.03
N GLN A 149 -29.34 23.92 12.52
CA GLN A 149 -29.08 25.10 13.31
C GLN A 149 -30.11 25.14 14.45
N THR A 150 -29.64 24.84 15.66
CA THR A 150 -30.45 24.93 16.87
C THR A 150 -30.85 26.39 17.00
N VAL A 151 -32.15 26.67 17.05
CA VAL A 151 -32.61 28.05 17.21
C VAL A 151 -32.26 28.50 18.63
N SER A 152 -31.37 29.48 18.74
CA SER A 152 -30.97 30.03 20.03
C SER A 152 -32.06 30.97 20.54
N ILE A 153 -32.38 30.90 21.84
CA ILE A 153 -33.44 31.70 22.48
C ILE A 153 -33.25 33.22 22.24
N GLU A 154 -32.00 33.68 22.16
CA GLU A 154 -31.63 35.09 21.90
C GLU A 154 -32.06 35.61 20.51
N GLN A 155 -32.36 34.70 19.58
CA GLN A 155 -32.79 35.04 18.22
C GLN A 155 -34.30 35.25 18.12
N ILE A 156 -35.08 34.84 19.12
CA ILE A 156 -36.55 34.98 19.14
C ILE A 156 -36.90 36.44 19.48
N ARG A 157 -37.34 37.22 18.49
CA ARG A 157 -37.76 38.62 18.68
C ARG A 157 -39.13 38.89 18.04
N PRO A 158 -39.94 39.80 18.60
CA PRO A 158 -41.16 40.26 17.96
C PRO A 158 -40.83 40.93 16.62
N GLY A 159 -41.46 40.49 15.53
CA GLY A 159 -41.20 41.02 14.18
C GLY A 159 -40.31 40.14 13.28
N MET A 160 -40.02 38.90 13.70
CA MET A 160 -39.35 37.88 12.88
C MET A 160 -40.15 37.53 11.61
N CYS A 161 -39.47 37.09 10.53
CA CYS A 161 -40.17 36.72 9.30
C CYS A 161 -41.01 35.44 9.51
N ALA A 162 -42.08 35.29 8.71
CA ALA A 162 -43.05 34.20 8.89
C ALA A 162 -42.41 32.80 8.79
N GLU A 163 -41.40 32.64 7.93
CA GLU A 163 -40.67 31.38 7.76
C GLU A 163 -39.81 31.04 8.99
N GLU A 164 -39.12 32.03 9.56
CA GLU A 164 -38.29 31.84 10.76
C GLU A 164 -39.16 31.55 11.99
N MET A 165 -40.30 32.22 12.13
CA MET A 165 -41.26 31.97 13.21
C MET A 165 -41.83 30.55 13.14
N GLN A 166 -42.07 30.04 11.93
CA GLN A 166 -42.54 28.68 11.73
C GLN A 166 -41.48 27.64 12.15
N ARG A 167 -40.20 27.89 11.85
CA ARG A 167 -39.09 27.03 12.30
C ARG A 167 -38.95 27.01 13.82
N VAL A 168 -39.10 28.17 14.47
CA VAL A 168 -39.11 28.25 15.95
C VAL A 168 -40.24 27.40 16.53
N ARG A 169 -41.45 27.47 15.96
CA ARG A 169 -42.60 26.67 16.42
C ARG A 169 -42.36 25.18 16.29
N GLU A 170 -41.81 24.74 15.15
CA GLU A 170 -41.47 23.33 14.93
C GLU A 170 -40.45 22.81 15.94
N GLU A 171 -39.44 23.62 16.26
CA GLU A 171 -38.43 23.24 17.26
C GLU A 171 -39.00 23.19 18.68
N ILE A 172 -39.89 24.13 19.06
CA ILE A 172 -40.60 24.10 20.35
C ILE A 172 -41.44 22.83 20.48
N VAL A 173 -42.20 22.47 19.43
CA VAL A 173 -43.03 21.25 19.42
C VAL A 173 -42.17 20.00 19.57
N ARG A 174 -41.02 19.97 18.88
CA ARG A 174 -40.07 18.85 18.99
C ARG A 174 -39.53 18.72 20.42
N VAL A 175 -39.02 19.80 21.02
CA VAL A 175 -38.49 19.79 22.40
C VAL A 175 -39.56 19.41 23.42
N ALA A 176 -40.78 19.92 23.26
CA ALA A 176 -41.91 19.54 24.11
C ALA A 176 -42.23 18.04 23.98
N SER A 177 -42.20 17.50 22.76
CA SER A 177 -42.45 16.07 22.51
C SER A 177 -41.35 15.16 23.07
N GLU A 178 -40.08 15.59 23.00
CA GLU A 178 -38.95 14.87 23.61
C GLU A 178 -39.04 14.89 25.14
N THR A 179 -39.48 16.02 25.73
CA THR A 179 -39.66 16.15 27.19
C THR A 179 -40.84 15.31 27.69
N LEU A 180 -41.95 15.26 26.95
CA LEU A 180 -43.13 14.46 27.32
C LEU A 180 -42.90 12.94 27.20
N ARG A 181 -41.99 12.52 26.32
CA ARG A 181 -41.64 11.10 26.10
C ARG A 181 -40.63 10.57 27.13
N GLY A 182 -40.04 11.46 27.92
CA GLY A 182 -39.04 11.16 28.96
C GLY A 182 -39.59 11.16 30.39
N MET A 183 -40.93 11.19 30.58
CA MET A 183 -41.61 10.96 31.85
C MET A 183 -42.35 9.63 31.85
#